data_AF-A0A3A8WU27-F1
#
_entry.id   AF-A0A3A8WU27-F1
#
_cell.length_a   1.000
_cell.length_b   1.000
_cell.length_c   1.000
_cell.angle_alpha   90.00
_cell.angle_beta   90.00
_cell.angle_gamma   90.00
#
_symmetry.space_group_name_H-M   'P 1'
#
loop_
_entity.id
_entity.type
_entity.pdbx_description
1 polymer ?
#
loop_
_entity_poly.entity_id
_entity_poly.type
_entity_poly.pdbx_seq_one_letter_code
_entity_poly.pdbx_strand_id
1 'polypeptide(L)'
;MRIKQIMAGVLCICLLACTLSMATGKKALAEAPFTGDFVDGSGEVHLRISKSGNKYNAVYEHLRLCMMDDLKGTVKKGVLTLKGLDPAGKPITLTVSRKGKKRVLKFKKTTWQYFTQGKKVILKISANP
;
A
#
# COMPACT_ATOMS: atom_id res chain seq x y z
N MET A 1 -6.23 -44.38 -43.93
CA MET A 1 -5.90 -44.47 -42.49
C MET A 1 -4.81 -43.45 -42.12
N ARG A 2 -5.11 -42.13 -42.08
CA ARG A 2 -4.13 -41.07 -41.71
C ARG A 2 -4.77 -39.83 -41.03
N ILE A 3 -5.90 -39.99 -40.33
CA ILE A 3 -6.59 -38.86 -39.65
C ILE A 3 -6.31 -38.84 -38.14
N LYS A 4 -5.97 -39.98 -37.52
CA LYS A 4 -5.73 -40.07 -36.07
C LYS A 4 -4.38 -39.48 -35.61
N GLN A 5 -3.42 -39.26 -36.51
CA GLN A 5 -2.08 -38.77 -36.14
C GLN A 5 -1.99 -37.24 -35.98
N ILE A 6 -2.92 -36.47 -36.55
CA ILE A 6 -2.85 -35.00 -36.53
C ILE A 6 -3.43 -34.42 -35.22
N MET A 7 -4.47 -35.07 -34.66
CA MET A 7 -5.13 -34.62 -33.42
C MET A 7 -4.22 -34.74 -32.18
N ALA A 8 -3.32 -35.73 -32.16
CA ALA A 8 -2.38 -35.91 -31.05
C ALA A 8 -1.25 -34.86 -31.04
N GLY A 9 -0.83 -34.40 -32.22
CA GLY A 9 0.22 -33.37 -32.35
C GLY A 9 -0.24 -31.98 -31.90
N VAL A 10 -1.47 -31.59 -32.25
CA VAL A 10 -2.04 -30.27 -31.91
C VAL A 10 -2.33 -30.16 -30.41
N LEU A 11 -2.80 -31.23 -29.77
CA LEU A 11 -3.08 -31.24 -28.33
C LEU A 11 -1.79 -31.11 -27.50
N CYS A 12 -0.68 -31.69 -27.97
CA CYS A 12 0.61 -31.64 -27.30
C CYS A 12 1.23 -30.22 -27.36
N ILE A 13 1.07 -29.52 -28.49
CA ILE A 13 1.55 -28.13 -28.66
C ILE A 13 0.78 -27.16 -27.75
N CYS A 14 -0.53 -27.34 -27.57
CA CYS A 14 -1.33 -26.51 -26.66
C CYS A 14 -0.93 -26.73 -25.18
N LEU A 15 -0.61 -27.97 -24.78
CA LEU A 15 -0.14 -28.27 -23.42
C LEU A 15 1.26 -27.69 -23.15
N LEU A 16 2.17 -27.71 -24.14
CA LEU A 16 3.49 -27.07 -24.04
C LEU A 16 3.40 -25.53 -24.00
N ALA A 17 2.48 -24.92 -24.75
CA ALA A 17 2.27 -23.47 -24.70
C ALA A 17 1.72 -22.99 -23.34
N CYS A 18 0.87 -23.80 -22.69
CA CYS A 18 0.34 -23.49 -21.36
C CYS A 18 1.40 -23.56 -20.24
N THR A 19 2.38 -24.47 -20.34
CA THR A 19 3.44 -24.59 -19.32
C THR A 19 4.55 -23.56 -19.49
N LEU A 20 4.85 -23.13 -20.72
CA LEU A 20 5.79 -22.03 -20.99
C LEU A 20 5.25 -20.65 -20.54
N SER A 21 3.93 -20.44 -20.56
CA SER A 21 3.32 -19.20 -20.05
C SER A 21 3.42 -19.04 -18.53
N MET A 22 3.61 -20.15 -17.78
CA MET A 22 3.84 -20.12 -16.34
C MET A 22 5.32 -19.95 -15.95
N ALA A 23 6.26 -20.12 -16.89
CA ALA A 23 7.70 -20.04 -16.63
C ALA A 23 8.28 -18.62 -16.76
N THR A 24 7.55 -17.65 -17.32
CA THR A 24 7.81 -16.24 -17.03
C THR A 24 7.29 -15.94 -15.64
N GLY A 25 8.07 -16.37 -14.65
CA GLY A 25 8.10 -15.78 -13.34
C GLY A 25 8.32 -14.28 -13.52
N LYS A 26 7.22 -13.53 -13.64
CA LYS A 26 7.16 -12.19 -13.09
C LYS A 26 7.61 -12.41 -11.66
N LYS A 27 8.90 -12.16 -11.38
CA LYS A 27 9.36 -11.95 -10.02
C LYS A 27 8.33 -10.98 -9.48
N ALA A 28 7.43 -11.47 -8.63
CA ALA A 28 6.44 -10.63 -8.00
C ALA A 28 7.28 -9.55 -7.37
N LEU A 29 7.27 -8.36 -7.97
CA LEU A 29 8.11 -7.26 -7.56
C LEU A 29 7.75 -7.08 -6.10
N ALA A 30 8.61 -7.54 -5.19
CA ALA A 30 8.24 -7.75 -3.80
C ALA A 30 7.62 -6.44 -3.35
N GLU A 31 6.30 -6.45 -3.11
CA GLU A 31 5.58 -5.21 -3.07
C GLU A 31 6.20 -4.36 -1.97
N ALA A 32 6.63 -3.13 -2.30
CA ALA A 32 7.39 -2.32 -1.36
C ALA A 32 6.67 -2.28 -0.01
N PRO A 33 7.38 -2.53 1.11
CA PRO A 33 6.74 -2.68 2.41
C PRO A 33 6.07 -1.36 2.83
N PHE A 34 4.96 -1.45 3.55
CA PHE A 34 4.33 -0.25 4.10
C PHE A 34 5.18 0.48 5.14
N THR A 35 6.17 -0.21 5.73
CA THR A 35 7.06 0.33 6.76
C THR A 35 8.06 1.34 6.18
N GLY A 36 8.48 2.27 7.03
CA GLY A 36 9.46 3.31 6.73
C GLY A 36 8.97 4.70 7.11
N ASP A 37 9.83 5.67 6.86
CA ASP A 37 9.58 7.09 7.05
C ASP A 37 9.23 7.73 5.71
N PHE A 38 8.12 8.45 5.67
CA PHE A 38 7.62 9.09 4.47
C PHE A 38 7.35 10.57 4.72
N VAL A 39 7.60 11.38 3.70
CA VAL A 39 7.40 12.83 3.73
C VAL A 39 6.72 13.29 2.43
N ASP A 40 5.92 14.35 2.49
CA ASP A 40 5.32 14.93 1.30
C ASP A 40 6.30 15.81 0.49
N GLY A 41 5.77 16.55 -0.49
CA GLY A 41 6.57 17.40 -1.36
C GLY A 41 7.11 18.66 -0.68
N SER A 42 6.37 19.21 0.28
CA SER A 42 6.72 20.43 1.02
C SER A 42 7.55 20.17 2.27
N GLY A 43 7.56 18.93 2.80
CA GLY A 43 8.19 18.64 4.08
C GLY A 43 7.29 18.95 5.28
N GLU A 44 5.99 19.15 5.06
CA GLU A 44 5.05 19.49 6.13
C GLU A 44 4.36 18.26 6.69
N VAL A 45 4.14 17.23 5.86
CA VAL A 45 3.47 16.00 6.28
C VAL A 45 4.47 14.87 6.36
N HIS A 46 4.63 14.33 7.56
CA HIS A 46 5.44 13.15 7.84
C HIS A 46 4.55 11.97 8.26
N LEU A 47 4.90 10.78 7.79
CA LEU A 47 4.25 9.54 8.17
C LEU A 47 5.32 8.48 8.41
N ARG A 48 5.46 8.08 9.67
CA ARG A 48 6.32 6.95 10.06
C ARG A 48 5.45 5.73 10.24
N ILE A 49 5.82 4.61 9.64
CA ILE A 49 5.09 3.34 9.76
C ILE A 49 6.05 2.25 10.21
N SER A 50 5.73 1.58 11.31
CA SER A 50 6.42 0.40 11.81
C SER A 50 5.49 -0.81 11.83
N LYS A 51 6.07 -2.00 11.95
CA LYS A 51 5.33 -3.27 12.04
C LYS A 51 5.79 -4.04 13.25
N SER A 52 4.84 -4.51 14.06
CA SER A 52 5.09 -5.40 15.20
C SER A 52 4.17 -6.61 15.07
N GLY A 53 4.76 -7.79 14.82
CA GLY A 53 4.03 -8.99 14.44
C GLY A 53 3.13 -8.76 13.22
N ASN A 54 1.83 -9.01 13.36
CA ASN A 54 0.84 -8.84 12.29
C ASN A 54 0.17 -7.46 12.26
N LYS A 55 0.58 -6.53 13.13
CA LYS A 55 -0.01 -5.19 13.23
C LYS A 55 0.96 -4.12 12.74
N TYR A 56 0.42 -3.07 12.17
CA TYR A 56 1.16 -1.85 11.86
C TYR A 56 0.88 -0.81 12.93
N ASN A 57 1.89 -0.02 13.26
CA ASN A 57 1.73 1.20 14.04
C ASN A 57 2.23 2.36 13.17
N ALA A 58 1.67 3.54 13.36
CA ALA A 58 2.10 4.71 12.64
C ALA A 58 2.08 5.97 13.50
N VAL A 59 2.98 6.89 13.17
CA VAL A 59 2.96 8.26 13.65
C VAL A 59 2.72 9.14 12.42
N TYR A 60 1.65 9.93 12.46
CA TYR A 60 1.41 10.98 11.49
C TYR A 60 1.76 12.31 12.15
N GLU A 61 2.50 13.15 11.45
CA GLU A 61 2.80 14.51 11.86
C GLU A 61 2.48 15.46 10.71
N HIS A 62 1.83 16.57 11.04
CA HIS A 62 1.72 17.73 10.18
C HIS A 62 2.38 18.89 10.92
N LEU A 63 3.48 19.38 10.37
CA LEU A 63 4.29 20.44 10.94
C LEU A 63 3.40 21.62 11.34
N ARG A 64 3.58 22.10 12.58
CA ARG A 64 2.82 23.22 13.21
C ARG A 64 1.31 23.00 13.35
N LEU A 65 0.76 21.84 12.99
CA LEU A 65 -0.66 21.53 13.09
C LEU A 65 -0.95 20.44 14.12
N CYS A 66 -0.32 19.26 14.00
CA CYS A 66 -0.59 18.14 14.89
C CYS A 66 0.38 16.97 14.77
N MET A 67 0.33 16.10 15.79
CA MET A 67 0.85 14.74 15.76
C MET A 67 -0.24 13.75 16.20
N MET A 68 -0.30 12.59 15.54
CA MET A 68 -1.11 11.43 15.92
C MET A 68 -0.16 10.23 16.02
N ASP A 69 0.17 9.81 17.23
CA ASP A 69 1.24 8.84 17.54
C ASP A 69 0.73 7.45 17.94
N ASP A 70 -0.59 7.26 17.99
CA ASP A 70 -1.25 6.02 18.45
C ASP A 70 -1.94 5.24 17.30
N LEU A 71 -1.65 5.58 16.04
CA LEU A 71 -2.34 5.00 14.89
C LEU A 71 -2.03 3.51 14.74
N LYS A 72 -3.07 2.68 14.75
CA LYS A 72 -2.98 1.21 14.58
C LYS A 72 -3.53 0.76 13.24
N GLY A 73 -2.83 -0.16 12.60
CA GLY A 73 -3.01 -0.49 11.19
C GLY A 73 -3.21 -1.96 10.86
N THR A 74 -4.08 -2.22 9.88
CA THR A 74 -4.24 -3.53 9.24
C THR A 74 -4.27 -3.41 7.72
N VAL A 75 -3.78 -4.44 7.03
CA VAL A 75 -3.74 -4.48 5.56
C VAL A 75 -4.85 -5.37 5.03
N LYS A 76 -5.66 -4.85 4.10
CA LYS A 76 -6.66 -5.63 3.36
C LYS A 76 -6.62 -5.20 1.90
N LYS A 77 -6.53 -6.19 0.99
CA LYS A 77 -6.50 -5.96 -0.47
C LYS A 77 -5.45 -4.92 -0.90
N GLY A 78 -4.23 -5.02 -0.33
CA GLY A 78 -3.13 -4.12 -0.67
C GLY A 78 -3.25 -2.67 -0.16
N VAL A 79 -4.22 -2.39 0.72
CA VAL A 79 -4.41 -1.07 1.36
C VAL A 79 -4.24 -1.20 2.86
N LEU A 80 -3.36 -0.39 3.44
CA LEU A 80 -3.20 -0.25 4.88
C LEU A 80 -4.27 0.73 5.39
N THR A 81 -5.09 0.31 6.34
CA THR A 81 -6.03 1.19 7.05
C THR A 81 -5.49 1.46 8.44
N LEU A 82 -5.25 2.73 8.78
CA LEU A 82 -4.80 3.20 10.08
C LEU A 82 -5.98 3.83 10.83
N LYS A 83 -6.09 3.54 12.12
CA LYS A 83 -7.12 4.09 13.02
C LYS A 83 -6.47 4.58 14.30
N GLY A 84 -6.96 5.69 14.83
CA GLY A 84 -6.55 6.24 16.12
C GLY A 84 -7.43 7.44 16.46
N LEU A 85 -6.88 8.37 17.22
CA LEU A 85 -7.54 9.61 17.59
C LEU A 85 -6.81 10.81 16.96
N ASP A 86 -7.56 11.86 16.62
CA ASP A 86 -6.98 13.17 16.34
C ASP A 86 -6.62 13.90 17.65
N PRO A 87 -5.94 15.06 17.59
CA PRO A 87 -5.58 15.82 18.80
C PRO A 87 -6.76 16.29 19.65
N ALA A 88 -7.98 16.32 19.09
CA ALA A 88 -9.21 16.65 19.84
C ALA A 88 -9.86 15.40 20.45
N GLY A 89 -9.18 14.24 20.41
CA GLY A 89 -9.68 12.97 20.92
C GLY A 89 -10.80 12.36 20.07
N LYS A 90 -11.03 12.83 18.83
CA LYS A 90 -12.06 12.28 17.96
C LYS A 90 -11.51 11.15 17.10
N PRO A 91 -12.29 10.10 16.82
CA PRO A 91 -11.84 9.00 15.98
C PRO A 91 -11.47 9.45 14.56
N ILE A 92 -10.30 9.00 14.11
CA ILE A 92 -9.81 9.24 12.75
C ILE A 92 -9.47 7.92 12.05
N THR A 93 -9.69 7.87 10.74
CA THR A 93 -9.29 6.74 9.89
C THR A 93 -8.56 7.24 8.66
N LEU A 94 -7.35 6.74 8.47
CA LEU A 94 -6.51 7.01 7.30
C LEU A 94 -6.37 5.73 6.48
N THR A 95 -6.16 5.89 5.18
CA THR A 95 -5.74 4.78 4.32
C THR A 95 -4.44 5.14 3.63
N VAL A 96 -3.54 4.17 3.57
CA VAL A 96 -2.28 4.27 2.84
C VAL A 96 -2.30 3.23 1.73
N SER A 97 -2.13 3.68 0.50
CA SER A 97 -1.95 2.82 -0.67
C SER A 97 -0.57 3.06 -1.29
N ARG A 98 -0.11 2.12 -2.11
CA ARG A 98 1.20 2.18 -2.75
C ARG A 98 1.05 2.58 -4.21
N LYS A 99 1.90 3.51 -4.67
CA LYS A 99 2.02 3.89 -6.08
C LYS A 99 3.51 3.94 -6.44
N GLY A 100 4.05 2.81 -6.88
CA GLY A 100 5.50 2.62 -7.03
C GLY A 100 6.23 2.83 -5.70
N LYS A 101 7.26 3.69 -5.70
CA LYS A 101 8.02 4.06 -4.49
C LYS A 101 7.29 5.05 -3.57
N LYS A 102 6.12 5.57 -3.98
CA LYS A 102 5.35 6.55 -3.21
C LYS A 102 4.28 5.88 -2.35
N ARG A 103 3.86 6.57 -1.30
CA ARG A 103 2.65 6.26 -0.52
C ARG A 103 1.60 7.31 -0.82
N VAL A 104 0.36 6.87 -0.97
CA VAL A 104 -0.79 7.76 -1.13
C VAL A 104 -1.60 7.64 0.15
N LEU A 105 -1.44 8.64 1.02
CA LEU A 105 -2.22 8.82 2.23
C LEU A 105 -3.56 9.47 1.88
N LYS A 106 -4.65 9.00 2.49
CA LYS A 106 -5.98 9.57 2.33
C LYS A 106 -6.72 9.55 3.66
N PHE A 107 -7.34 10.68 4.02
CA PHE A 107 -8.27 10.76 5.15
C PHE A 107 -9.59 10.08 4.76
N LYS A 108 -9.83 8.88 5.26
CA LYS A 108 -11.05 8.11 4.95
C LYS A 108 -12.23 8.60 5.77
N LYS A 109 -12.02 8.86 7.06
CA LYS A 109 -13.03 9.38 7.99
C LYS A 109 -12.34 10.29 9.01
N THR A 110 -12.85 11.49 9.19
CA THR A 110 -12.41 12.46 10.20
C THR A 110 -13.54 13.44 10.45
N THR A 111 -13.63 13.95 11.67
CA THR A 111 -14.53 15.04 12.05
C THR A 111 -13.77 16.32 12.35
N TRP A 112 -12.44 16.32 12.16
CA TRP A 112 -11.59 17.45 12.50
C TRP A 112 -11.55 18.45 11.35
N GLN A 113 -11.87 19.71 11.63
CA GLN A 113 -12.03 20.75 10.61
C GLN A 113 -10.76 21.02 9.78
N TYR A 114 -9.58 20.70 10.31
CA TYR A 114 -8.31 20.91 9.62
C TYR A 114 -7.99 19.83 8.58
N PHE A 115 -8.75 18.72 8.56
CA PHE A 115 -8.57 17.64 7.60
C PHE A 115 -9.77 17.49 6.69
N THR A 116 -9.51 17.54 5.38
CA THR A 116 -10.54 17.30 4.38
C THR A 116 -10.67 15.80 4.10
N GLN A 117 -11.83 15.22 4.41
CA GLN A 117 -12.13 13.83 4.04
C GLN A 117 -11.96 13.64 2.54
N GLY A 118 -11.28 12.56 2.15
CA GLY A 118 -11.05 12.22 0.76
C GLY A 118 -9.78 12.83 0.15
N LYS A 119 -9.22 13.88 0.75
CA LYS A 119 -7.97 14.52 0.28
C LYS A 119 -6.83 13.50 0.29
N LYS A 120 -6.06 13.51 -0.80
CA LYS A 120 -4.90 12.65 -0.99
C LYS A 120 -3.63 13.45 -0.72
N VAL A 121 -2.70 12.86 0.02
CA VAL A 121 -1.34 13.36 0.20
C VAL A 121 -0.38 12.33 -0.38
N ILE A 122 0.51 12.79 -1.26
CA ILE A 122 1.51 11.94 -1.90
C ILE A 122 2.80 12.04 -1.10
N LEU A 123 3.24 10.90 -0.56
CA LEU A 123 4.44 10.81 0.26
C LEU A 123 5.54 10.03 -0.47
N LYS A 124 6.77 10.52 -0.39
CA LYS A 124 8.01 9.85 -0.82
C LYS A 124 8.76 9.33 0.41
N ILE A 125 9.69 8.41 0.21
CA ILE A 125 10.60 7.95 1.28
C ILE A 125 11.39 9.16 1.78
N SER A 126 11.50 9.30 3.12
CA SER A 126 12.35 10.33 3.74
C SER A 126 13.81 10.05 3.41
N ALA A 127 14.56 11.07 3.00
CA ALA A 127 15.98 10.94 2.70
C ALA A 127 16.86 10.89 3.96
N ASN A 128 16.31 11.29 5.12
CA ASN A 128 16.99 11.27 6.41
C ASN A 128 16.18 10.38 7.39
N PRO A 129 16.74 9.26 7.87
CA PRO A 129 16.14 8.43 8.92
C PRO A 129 16.19 9.10 10.29
#